data_AF-A0A8I1WM45-F1
#
_entry.id   AF-A0A8I1WM45-F1
#
_cell.length_a   1.000
_cell.length_b   1.000
_cell.length_c   1.000
_cell.angle_alpha   90.00
_cell.angle_beta   90.00
_cell.angle_gamma   90.00
#
_symmetry.space_group_name_H-M   'P 1'
#
loop_
_entity.id
_entity.type
_entity.pdbx_description
1 polymer ?
#
loop_
_entity_poly.entity_id
_entity_poly.type
_entity_poly.pdbx_seq_one_letter_code
_entity_poly.pdbx_strand_id
1 'polypeptide(L)'
;MKIKQIRNATIRVSYAGKNFLIDPWLLEKGQMGSFLDIPGRPFHVSDAAKEGIPMPMCSLPEPVEEILNGVDYYVVTHIHPDHIDMAPDGTVGALFHQEWSALWEARITLCQV
;
A
#
# COMPACT_ATOMS: atom_id res chain seq x y z
N MET A 1 21.40 -8.85 2.02
CA MET A 1 20.13 -8.21 1.61
C MET A 1 19.14 -9.31 1.28
N LYS A 2 17.86 -9.15 1.64
CA LYS A 2 16.77 -10.05 1.26
C LYS A 2 15.58 -9.20 0.81
N ILE A 3 14.96 -9.55 -0.31
CA ILE A 3 13.76 -8.88 -0.83
C ILE A 3 12.64 -9.92 -0.92
N LYS A 4 11.44 -9.57 -0.46
CA LYS A 4 10.22 -10.36 -0.61
C LYS A 4 9.16 -9.50 -1.28
N GLN A 5 8.69 -9.94 -2.44
CA GLN A 5 7.51 -9.37 -3.09
C GLN A 5 6.25 -9.79 -2.32
N ILE A 6 5.38 -8.83 -1.99
CA ILE A 6 4.10 -9.11 -1.33
C ILE A 6 2.98 -9.02 -2.36
N ARG A 7 2.74 -7.83 -2.94
CA ARG A 7 1.70 -7.58 -3.96
C ARG A 7 1.89 -6.18 -4.57
N ASN A 8 1.73 -6.02 -5.88
CA ASN A 8 1.94 -4.74 -6.56
C ASN A 8 3.32 -4.11 -6.26
N ALA A 9 3.38 -2.85 -5.81
CA ALA A 9 4.60 -2.20 -5.33
C ALA A 9 4.99 -2.59 -3.89
N THR A 10 4.11 -3.25 -3.14
CA THR A 10 4.36 -3.66 -1.76
C THR A 10 5.49 -4.69 -1.71
N ILE A 11 6.64 -4.29 -1.17
CA ILE A 11 7.80 -5.17 -0.97
C ILE A 11 8.38 -5.03 0.43
N ARG A 12 8.93 -6.14 0.93
CA ARG A 12 9.70 -6.15 2.17
C ARG A 12 11.17 -6.33 1.87
N VAL A 13 12.00 -5.45 2.42
CA VAL A 13 13.45 -5.45 2.21
C VAL A 13 14.17 -5.55 3.55
N SER A 14 14.98 -6.60 3.73
CA SER A 14 15.94 -6.68 4.83
C SER A 14 17.32 -6.25 4.33
N TYR A 15 17.81 -5.12 4.81
CA TYR A 15 19.08 -4.53 4.41
C TYR A 15 19.79 -3.90 5.61
N ALA A 16 21.11 -4.09 5.72
CA ALA A 16 21.94 -3.56 6.82
C ALA A 16 21.38 -3.81 8.23
N GLY A 17 20.78 -4.98 8.46
CA GLY A 17 20.19 -5.34 9.77
C GLY A 17 18.86 -4.65 10.09
N LYS A 18 18.24 -3.97 9.11
CA LYS A 18 16.93 -3.32 9.20
C LYS A 18 15.93 -3.92 8.23
N ASN A 19 14.66 -3.88 8.61
CA ASN A 19 13.53 -4.32 7.80
C ASN A 19 12.69 -3.13 7.36
N PHE A 20 12.57 -2.95 6.06
CA PHE A 20 11.74 -1.91 5.43
C PHE A 20 10.50 -2.56 4.82
N LEU A 21 9.34 -1.93 5.00
CA LEU A 21 8.15 -2.21 4.20
C LEU A 21 7.94 -1.02 3.25
N ILE A 22 8.02 -1.29 1.96
CA ILE A 22 7.95 -0.28 0.91
C ILE A 22 6.56 -0.36 0.28
N ASP A 23 5.95 0.81 0.06
CA ASP A 23 4.66 1.02 -0.60
C ASP A 23 3.55 0.07 -0.11
N PRO A 24 3.19 0.11 1.19
CA PRO A 24 2.24 -0.82 1.80
C PRO A 24 0.80 -0.56 1.35
N TRP A 25 0.39 -1.29 0.31
CA TRP A 25 -1.00 -1.46 -0.09
C TRP A 25 -1.58 -2.79 0.45
N LEU A 26 -2.25 -2.73 1.60
CA LEU A 26 -2.67 -3.87 2.44
C LEU A 26 -4.18 -4.10 2.45
N LEU A 27 -4.96 -3.33 1.69
CA LEU A 27 -6.40 -3.56 1.52
C LEU A 27 -6.73 -5.00 1.11
N GLU A 28 -7.89 -5.50 1.55
CA GLU A 28 -8.40 -6.80 1.13
C GLU A 28 -8.70 -6.82 -0.37
N LYS A 29 -8.72 -8.01 -0.97
CA LYS A 29 -9.00 -8.18 -2.40
C LYS A 29 -10.31 -7.47 -2.77
N GLY A 30 -10.23 -6.58 -3.75
CA GLY A 30 -11.35 -5.83 -4.30
C GLY A 30 -11.92 -4.72 -3.41
N GLN A 31 -11.35 -4.46 -2.23
CA GLN A 31 -11.90 -3.50 -1.28
C GLN A 31 -11.86 -2.04 -1.79
N MET A 32 -10.98 -1.71 -2.74
CA MET A 32 -10.89 -0.38 -3.34
C MET A 32 -11.94 -0.15 -4.45
N GLY A 33 -12.70 -1.18 -4.83
CA GLY A 33 -13.57 -1.12 -6.00
C GLY A 33 -12.79 -1.11 -7.31
N SER A 34 -13.39 -0.57 -8.37
CA SER A 34 -12.89 -0.59 -9.74
C SER A 34 -12.79 0.83 -10.32
N PHE A 35 -12.25 0.98 -11.53
CA PHE A 35 -12.22 2.29 -12.20
C PHE A 35 -13.63 2.84 -12.48
N LEU A 36 -14.64 1.95 -12.65
CA LEU A 36 -16.04 2.35 -12.82
C LEU A 36 -16.65 3.04 -11.60
N ASP A 37 -16.09 2.76 -10.41
CA ASP A 37 -16.58 3.28 -9.13
C ASP A 37 -16.03 4.68 -8.83
N ILE A 38 -15.04 5.14 -9.58
CA ILE A 38 -14.44 6.48 -9.40
C ILE A 38 -15.39 7.54 -9.97
N PRO A 39 -15.81 8.54 -9.15
CA PRO A 39 -16.66 9.63 -9.63
C PRO A 39 -16.06 10.36 -10.84
N GLY A 40 -16.88 10.58 -11.86
CA GLY A 40 -16.46 11.22 -13.10
C GLY A 40 -15.68 10.32 -14.07
N ARG A 41 -15.36 9.07 -13.68
CA ARG A 41 -14.66 8.07 -14.50
C ARG A 41 -13.45 8.64 -15.26
N PRO A 42 -12.48 9.25 -14.58
CA PRO A 42 -11.36 9.93 -15.22
C PRO A 42 -10.34 8.96 -15.87
N PHE A 43 -10.44 7.66 -15.60
CA PHE A 43 -9.52 6.64 -16.08
C PHE A 43 -10.25 5.60 -16.94
N HIS A 44 -9.65 5.28 -18.09
CA HIS A 44 -10.16 4.29 -19.04
C HIS A 44 -9.03 3.35 -19.45
N VAL A 45 -9.39 2.09 -19.69
CA VAL A 45 -8.46 1.10 -20.26
C VAL A 45 -8.91 0.73 -21.67
N SER A 46 -7.96 0.27 -22.50
CA SER A 46 -8.23 -0.04 -23.91
C SER A 46 -9.31 -1.09 -24.11
N ASP A 47 -9.45 -2.01 -23.16
CA ASP A 47 -10.51 -3.01 -23.12
C ASP A 47 -11.52 -2.61 -22.04
N ALA A 48 -12.65 -2.03 -22.46
CA ALA A 48 -13.69 -1.54 -21.56
C ALA A 48 -14.25 -2.63 -20.62
N ALA A 49 -14.15 -3.92 -20.99
CA ALA A 49 -14.58 -5.01 -20.11
C ALA A 49 -13.71 -5.11 -18.83
N LYS A 50 -12.50 -4.53 -18.84
CA LYS A 50 -11.57 -4.54 -17.71
C LYS A 50 -11.76 -3.37 -16.74
N GLU A 51 -12.53 -2.34 -17.08
CA GLU A 51 -12.76 -1.19 -16.20
C GLU A 51 -13.48 -1.57 -14.89
N GLY A 52 -14.30 -2.62 -14.94
CA GLY A 52 -15.03 -3.16 -13.79
C GLY A 52 -14.24 -4.18 -12.97
N ILE A 53 -12.95 -4.38 -13.21
CA ILE A 53 -12.13 -5.29 -12.41
C ILE A 53 -11.83 -4.62 -11.06
N PRO A 54 -12.24 -5.23 -9.93
CA PRO A 54 -12.00 -4.64 -8.63
C PRO A 54 -10.53 -4.80 -8.21
N MET A 55 -10.03 -3.79 -7.50
CA MET A 55 -8.66 -3.66 -7.02
C MET A 55 -8.63 -3.71 -5.49
N PRO A 56 -7.60 -4.30 -4.88
CA PRO A 56 -6.57 -5.16 -5.50
C PRO A 56 -7.16 -6.42 -6.14
N MET A 57 -6.57 -6.88 -7.26
CA MET A 57 -7.07 -8.06 -7.99
C MET A 57 -6.82 -9.40 -7.26
N CYS A 58 -5.84 -9.43 -6.35
CA CYS A 58 -5.41 -10.62 -5.63
C CYS A 58 -5.41 -10.35 -4.12
N SER A 59 -5.68 -11.37 -3.32
CA SER A 59 -5.52 -11.33 -1.87
C SER A 59 -4.05 -11.19 -1.50
N LEU A 60 -3.78 -10.75 -0.26
CA LEU A 60 -2.44 -10.79 0.29
C LEU A 60 -1.95 -12.25 0.42
N PRO A 61 -0.64 -12.51 0.28
CA PRO A 61 -0.08 -13.86 0.41
C PRO A 61 -0.01 -14.34 1.87
N GLU A 62 -0.13 -13.44 2.84
CA GLU A 62 -0.13 -13.72 4.27
C GLU A 62 -0.97 -12.66 5.03
N PRO A 63 -1.35 -12.91 6.29
CA PRO A 63 -2.09 -11.94 7.10
C PRO A 63 -1.34 -10.62 7.28
N VAL A 64 -2.08 -9.52 7.44
CA VAL A 64 -1.53 -8.17 7.63
C VAL A 64 -0.59 -8.12 8.84
N GLU A 65 -0.94 -8.82 9.92
CA GLU A 65 -0.13 -8.89 11.15
C GLU A 65 1.27 -9.44 10.88
N GLU A 66 1.39 -10.47 10.04
CA GLU A 66 2.67 -11.07 9.67
C GLU A 66 3.49 -10.17 8.74
N ILE A 67 2.83 -9.47 7.82
CA ILE A 67 3.48 -8.49 6.95
C ILE A 67 4.12 -7.36 7.76
N LEU A 68 3.39 -6.86 8.76
CA LEU A 68 3.80 -5.75 9.63
C LEU A 68 4.80 -6.18 10.72
N ASN A 69 4.82 -7.46 11.09
CA ASN A 69 5.66 -7.97 12.17
C ASN A 69 7.15 -7.67 11.93
N GLY A 70 7.81 -6.99 12.87
CA GLY A 70 9.24 -6.70 12.82
C GLY A 70 9.67 -5.75 11.69
N VAL A 71 8.77 -4.92 11.17
CA VAL A 71 9.09 -3.79 10.29
C VAL A 71 9.70 -2.66 11.13
N ASP A 72 10.89 -2.18 10.74
CA ASP A 72 11.57 -1.06 11.41
C ASP A 72 11.14 0.29 10.83
N TYR A 73 10.92 0.33 9.51
CA TYR A 73 10.68 1.55 8.73
C TYR A 73 9.68 1.28 7.59
N TYR A 74 8.91 2.31 7.24
CA TYR A 74 8.11 2.32 6.03
C TYR A 74 8.70 3.28 5.01
N VAL A 75 8.69 2.91 3.75
CA VAL A 75 9.05 3.81 2.64
C VAL A 75 7.84 3.93 1.76
N VAL A 76 7.35 5.16 1.59
CA VAL A 76 6.22 5.45 0.70
C VAL A 76 6.77 6.31 -0.41
N THR A 77 6.84 5.76 -1.62
CA THR A 77 7.39 6.48 -2.78
C THR A 77 6.49 7.67 -3.12
N HIS A 78 5.18 7.47 -3.17
CA HIS A 78 4.20 8.54 -3.40
C HIS A 78 2.81 8.11 -2.88
N ILE A 79 1.83 9.02 -2.97
CA ILE A 79 0.51 8.87 -2.33
C ILE A 79 -0.59 8.36 -3.26
N HIS A 80 -0.24 7.69 -4.36
CA HIS A 80 -1.26 6.98 -5.12
C HIS A 80 -1.80 5.80 -4.29
N PRO A 81 -3.11 5.51 -4.39
CA PRO A 81 -3.79 4.56 -3.50
C PRO A 81 -3.33 3.11 -3.63
N ASP A 82 -2.59 2.76 -4.69
CA ASP A 82 -1.99 1.43 -4.88
C ASP A 82 -0.56 1.31 -4.30
N HIS A 83 -0.07 2.38 -3.66
CA HIS A 83 1.19 2.45 -2.91
C HIS A 83 0.99 2.68 -1.41
N ILE A 84 -0.20 3.14 -1.00
CA ILE A 84 -0.55 3.35 0.41
C ILE A 84 -2.06 3.23 0.59
N ASP A 85 -2.49 2.50 1.62
CA ASP A 85 -3.91 2.38 1.94
C ASP A 85 -4.53 3.75 2.24
N MET A 86 -5.63 4.02 1.54
CA MET A 86 -6.43 5.22 1.64
C MET A 86 -7.76 4.90 2.32
N ALA A 87 -8.06 5.61 3.41
CA ALA A 87 -9.33 5.52 4.10
C ALA A 87 -10.47 6.14 3.27
N PRO A 88 -11.73 5.84 3.58
CA PRO A 88 -12.88 6.38 2.83
C PRO A 88 -12.97 7.91 2.77
N ASP A 89 -12.35 8.62 3.72
CA ASP A 89 -12.29 10.09 3.76
C ASP A 89 -11.08 10.67 3.00
N GLY A 90 -10.29 9.82 2.33
CA GLY A 90 -9.10 10.20 1.57
C GLY A 90 -7.83 10.31 2.40
N THR A 91 -7.89 10.08 3.72
CA THR A 91 -6.68 10.06 4.56
C THR A 91 -5.86 8.80 4.30
N VAL A 92 -4.53 8.90 4.35
CA VAL A 92 -3.61 7.79 4.12
C VAL A 92 -2.83 7.44 5.37
N GLY A 93 -2.44 6.16 5.50
CA GLY A 93 -1.54 5.72 6.58
C GLY A 93 -2.21 5.41 7.92
N ALA A 94 -3.53 5.26 7.95
CA ALA A 94 -4.29 4.88 9.15
C ALA A 94 -3.83 3.52 9.73
N LEU A 95 -3.33 2.61 8.88
CA LEU A 95 -2.81 1.30 9.32
C LEU A 95 -1.45 1.38 10.04
N PHE A 96 -0.77 2.52 10.04
CA PHE A 96 0.55 2.65 10.66
C PHE A 96 0.53 2.90 12.17
N HIS A 97 -0.60 2.64 12.86
CA HIS A 97 -0.77 3.00 14.27
C HIS A 97 -1.23 1.88 15.19
N GLN A 98 -0.36 1.54 16.16
CA GLN A 98 -0.78 1.37 17.56
C GLN A 98 0.14 2.10 18.58
N GLU A 99 1.39 2.49 18.29
CA GLU A 99 2.27 3.15 19.31
C GLU A 99 3.20 4.29 18.83
N TRP A 100 3.02 4.88 17.64
CA TRP A 100 4.10 5.67 17.01
C TRP A 100 3.75 7.13 16.67
N SER A 101 2.95 7.79 17.51
CA SER A 101 2.44 9.16 17.26
C SER A 101 3.48 10.26 17.37
N ALA A 102 4.64 10.00 17.98
CA ALA A 102 5.70 11.00 18.17
C ALA A 102 6.81 10.96 17.10
N LEU A 103 6.76 10.04 16.11
CA LEU A 103 7.88 9.80 15.18
C LEU A 103 7.46 9.76 13.70
N TRP A 104 6.33 10.37 13.34
CA TRP A 104 5.87 10.51 11.95
C TRP A 104 6.97 11.01 11.00
N GLU A 105 7.84 11.90 11.46
CA GLU A 105 8.95 12.45 10.68
C GLU A 105 10.21 11.56 10.64
N ALA A 106 10.37 10.60 11.56
CA ALA A 106 11.62 9.87 11.72
C ALA A 106 11.64 8.49 11.03
N ARG A 107 10.49 7.96 10.60
CA ARG A 107 10.38 6.55 10.15
C ARG A 107 9.57 6.29 8.89
N ILE A 108 8.89 7.31 8.36
CA ILE A 108 8.27 7.29 7.04
C ILE A 108 8.99 8.32 6.20
N THR A 109 9.71 7.89 5.18
CA THR A 109 10.25 8.80 4.17
C THR A 109 9.27 8.84 3.00
N LEU A 110 8.61 9.98 2.80
CA LEU A 110 7.88 10.25 1.57
C LEU A 110 8.91 10.67 0.52
N CYS A 111 9.16 9.80 -0.46
CA CYS A 111 10.17 10.05 -1.48
C CYS A 111 9.52 10.78 -2.67
N GLN A 112 9.14 12.05 -2.51
CA GLN A 112 8.66 12.83 -3.65
C GLN A 112 9.80 13.00 -4.66
N VAL A 113 9.69 12.33 -5.80
CA VAL A 113 10.50 12.59 -7.01
C VAL A 113 9.92 13.73 -7.82
#